data_AF-A0A368F727-F1
#
_entry.id   AF-A0A368F727-F1
#
_cell.length_a   1.000
_cell.length_b   1.000
_cell.length_c   1.000
_cell.angle_alpha   90.00
_cell.angle_beta   90.00
_cell.angle_gamma   90.00
#
_symmetry.space_group_name_H-M   'P 1'
#
loop_
_entity.id
_entity.type
_entity.pdbx_description
1 polymer ?
#
loop_
_entity_poly.entity_id
_entity_poly.type
_entity_poly.pdbx_seq_one_letter_code
_entity_poly.pdbx_strand_id
1 'polypeptide(L)'
;MVTRITTIMIIIRKNTVLDSCQVEQYVIVSIFDVALKCLVLALGHIPSMGLHPIPRLILHTLSPTIVIGMYVAGLAIPAWFGKSWFWQHVDPVVAVITTILFFLLIIPAFKEMMPYIFADTPAKFHVESFQSEISETFPDVTCTHIHAYRLWPGNLFEALIHLSFLVDKSKSSWS
;
A
#
# COMPACT_ATOMS: atom_id res chain seq x y z
N MET A 1 -7.92 -7.92 -7.92
CA MET A 1 -6.58 -8.41 -8.32
C MET A 1 -6.60 -9.92 -8.58
N VAL A 2 -7.09 -10.73 -7.63
CA VAL A 2 -7.31 -12.19 -7.78
C VAL A 2 -8.10 -12.53 -9.05
N THR A 3 -9.20 -11.82 -9.33
CA THR A 3 -10.05 -12.06 -10.51
C THR A 3 -9.30 -11.92 -11.84
N ARG A 4 -8.32 -11.01 -11.95
CA ARG A 4 -7.55 -10.83 -13.20
C ARG A 4 -6.51 -11.94 -13.39
N ILE A 5 -5.91 -12.43 -12.32
CA ILE A 5 -4.95 -13.56 -12.35
C ILE A 5 -5.67 -14.85 -12.75
N THR A 6 -6.86 -15.10 -12.19
CA THR A 6 -7.66 -16.28 -12.54
C THR A 6 -8.12 -16.24 -13.99
N THR A 7 -8.53 -15.08 -14.51
CA THR A 7 -8.92 -14.94 -15.93
C THR A 7 -7.74 -15.18 -16.88
N ILE A 8 -6.55 -14.66 -16.59
CA ILE A 8 -5.36 -14.83 -17.44
C ILE A 8 -4.86 -16.27 -17.45
N MET A 9 -4.86 -16.97 -16.30
CA MET A 9 -4.41 -18.36 -16.23
C MET A 9 -5.41 -19.35 -16.86
N ILE A 10 -6.72 -19.06 -16.79
CA ILE A 10 -7.74 -19.82 -17.53
C ILE A 10 -7.59 -19.65 -19.05
N ILE A 11 -7.17 -18.48 -19.53
CA ILE A 11 -6.92 -18.18 -20.95
C ILE A 11 -5.72 -18.97 -21.49
N ILE A 12 -4.64 -19.13 -20.72
CA ILE A 12 -3.46 -19.94 -21.13
C ILE A 12 -3.83 -21.42 -21.32
N ARG A 13 -4.91 -21.89 -20.69
CA ARG A 13 -5.21 -23.32 -20.56
C ARG A 13 -6.39 -23.82 -21.40
N LYS A 14 -7.37 -22.98 -21.75
CA LYS A 14 -8.51 -23.39 -22.58
C LYS A 14 -8.22 -23.15 -24.07
N ASN A 15 -7.84 -24.23 -24.75
CA ASN A 15 -7.76 -24.41 -26.19
C ASN A 15 -6.57 -23.77 -26.92
N THR A 16 -5.94 -24.63 -27.72
CA THR A 16 -4.92 -24.46 -28.77
C THR A 16 -5.23 -23.42 -29.87
N VAL A 17 -6.19 -22.51 -29.65
CA VAL A 17 -6.63 -21.47 -30.61
C VAL A 17 -7.05 -20.18 -29.86
N LEU A 18 -6.35 -19.82 -28.81
CA LEU A 18 -6.20 -18.40 -28.44
C LEU A 18 -4.81 -18.04 -28.93
N ASP A 19 -4.75 -17.20 -29.97
CA ASP A 19 -3.54 -16.91 -30.74
C ASP A 19 -2.34 -16.79 -29.80
N SER A 20 -1.26 -17.53 -30.07
CA SER A 20 0.03 -17.45 -29.36
C SER A 20 0.46 -15.98 -29.14
N CYS A 21 0.06 -15.12 -30.07
CA CYS A 21 0.14 -13.66 -30.05
C CYS A 21 -0.44 -13.01 -28.78
N GLN A 22 -1.62 -13.41 -28.28
CA GLN A 22 -2.23 -12.81 -27.09
C GLN A 22 -1.45 -13.15 -25.81
N VAL A 23 -1.04 -14.41 -25.64
CA VAL A 23 -0.29 -14.84 -24.45
C VAL A 23 1.08 -14.16 -24.41
N GLU A 24 1.77 -14.06 -25.54
CA GLU A 24 3.04 -13.33 -25.66
C GLU A 24 2.90 -11.85 -25.30
N GLN A 25 1.85 -11.17 -25.79
CA GLN A 25 1.56 -9.78 -25.45
C GLN A 25 1.38 -9.58 -23.94
N TYR A 26 0.64 -10.47 -23.26
CA TYR A 26 0.46 -10.39 -21.81
C TYR A 26 1.77 -10.58 -21.03
N VAL A 27 2.65 -11.47 -21.48
CA VAL A 27 3.96 -11.69 -20.86
C VAL A 27 4.85 -10.46 -21.03
N ILE A 28 4.88 -9.86 -22.22
CA ILE A 28 5.64 -8.62 -22.48
C ILE A 28 5.16 -7.49 -21.57
N VAL A 29 3.84 -7.30 -21.45
CA VAL A 29 3.26 -6.30 -20.53
C VAL A 29 3.63 -6.59 -19.07
N SER A 30 3.64 -7.87 -18.67
CA SER A 30 4.00 -8.27 -17.30
C SER A 30 5.49 -8.00 -17.01
N ILE A 31 6.38 -8.24 -17.98
CA ILE A 31 7.82 -7.90 -17.86
C ILE A 31 7.99 -6.39 -17.70
N PHE A 32 7.31 -5.60 -18.53
CA PHE A 32 7.36 -4.15 -18.44
C PHE A 32 6.81 -3.64 -17.10
N ASP A 33 5.71 -4.21 -16.60
CA ASP A 33 5.14 -3.89 -15.30
C ASP A 33 6.12 -4.17 -14.15
N VAL A 34 6.82 -5.31 -14.16
CA VAL A 34 7.88 -5.61 -13.19
C VAL A 34 9.02 -4.61 -13.30
N ALA A 35 9.53 -4.35 -14.50
CA ALA A 35 10.63 -3.41 -14.72
C ALA A 35 10.29 -2.00 -14.23
N LEU A 36 9.09 -1.51 -14.56
CA LEU A 36 8.59 -0.22 -14.12
C LEU A 36 8.49 -0.15 -12.60
N LYS A 37 7.93 -1.18 -11.94
CA LYS A 37 7.82 -1.21 -10.48
C LYS A 37 9.19 -1.28 -9.80
N CYS A 38 10.13 -2.04 -10.34
CA CYS A 38 11.51 -2.06 -9.86
C CYS A 38 12.17 -0.68 -9.98
N LEU A 39 11.96 0.02 -11.11
CA LEU A 39 12.46 1.38 -11.32
C LEU A 39 11.84 2.37 -10.33
N VAL A 40 10.51 2.41 -10.21
CA VAL A 40 9.80 3.32 -9.29
C VAL A 40 10.20 3.03 -7.84
N LEU A 41 10.44 1.76 -7.49
CA LEU A 41 10.95 1.38 -6.16
C LEU A 41 12.39 1.89 -5.95
N ALA A 42 13.27 1.72 -6.93
CA ALA A 42 14.66 2.19 -6.86
C ALA A 42 14.75 3.72 -6.77
N LEU A 43 13.82 4.44 -7.40
CA LEU A 43 13.67 5.88 -7.31
C LEU A 43 13.03 6.35 -5.98
N GLY A 44 12.59 5.43 -5.12
CA GLY A 44 12.00 5.76 -3.82
C GLY A 44 10.57 6.32 -3.90
N HIS A 45 9.93 6.28 -5.07
CA HIS A 45 8.58 6.81 -5.27
C HIS A 45 7.47 5.86 -4.82
N ILE A 46 7.79 4.60 -4.51
CA ILE A 46 6.80 3.67 -3.94
C ILE A 46 6.66 3.91 -2.43
N PRO A 47 5.46 4.29 -1.96
CA PRO A 47 5.19 4.51 -0.55
C PRO A 47 5.56 3.28 0.26
N SER A 48 6.21 3.48 1.41
CA SER A 48 6.66 2.36 2.23
C SER A 48 5.53 1.52 2.81
N MET A 49 4.44 2.18 3.17
CA MET A 49 3.33 1.55 3.90
C MET A 49 3.80 0.70 5.08
N GLY A 50 4.91 1.08 5.72
CA GLY A 50 5.51 0.31 6.81
C GLY A 50 6.33 -0.92 6.40
N LEU A 51 6.38 -1.24 5.12
CA LEU A 51 7.13 -2.39 4.62
C LEU A 51 8.59 -2.04 4.33
N HIS A 52 9.50 -2.90 4.79
CA HIS A 52 10.89 -2.92 4.34
C HIS A 52 10.98 -3.09 2.81
N PRO A 53 12.10 -2.68 2.17
CA PRO A 53 12.23 -2.69 0.71
C PRO A 53 11.93 -4.04 0.04
N ILE A 54 12.33 -5.16 0.67
CA ILE A 54 12.13 -6.51 0.12
C ILE A 54 10.64 -6.93 0.15
N PRO A 55 9.93 -6.92 1.31
CA PRO A 55 8.49 -7.16 1.34
C PRO A 55 7.69 -6.25 0.41
N ARG A 56 8.11 -4.99 0.27
CA ARG A 56 7.50 -4.02 -0.63
C ARG A 56 7.66 -4.42 -2.09
N LEU A 57 8.88 -4.81 -2.49
CA LEU A 57 9.14 -5.32 -3.83
C LEU A 57 8.25 -6.54 -4.12
N ILE A 58 8.24 -7.52 -3.21
CA ILE A 58 7.43 -8.74 -3.33
C ILE A 58 5.95 -8.38 -3.50
N LEU A 59 5.41 -7.48 -2.68
CA LEU A 59 4.02 -7.04 -2.77
C LEU A 59 3.65 -6.52 -4.17
N HIS A 60 4.56 -5.80 -4.81
CA HIS A 60 4.30 -5.16 -6.11
C HIS A 60 4.61 -6.07 -7.31
N THR A 61 5.57 -7.00 -7.20
CA THR A 61 6.07 -7.80 -8.34
C THR A 61 5.72 -9.28 -8.28
N LEU A 62 5.24 -9.82 -7.15
CA LEU A 62 4.98 -11.26 -7.00
C LEU A 62 4.01 -11.80 -8.06
N SER A 63 2.88 -11.13 -8.26
CA SER A 63 1.86 -11.56 -9.23
C SER A 63 2.36 -11.60 -10.68
N PRO A 64 2.94 -10.52 -11.25
CA PRO A 64 3.44 -10.58 -12.63
C PRO A 64 4.65 -11.53 -12.77
N THR A 65 5.49 -11.66 -11.74
CA THR A 65 6.60 -12.64 -11.73
C THR A 65 6.08 -14.07 -11.83
N ILE A 66 4.98 -14.39 -11.15
CA ILE A 66 4.34 -15.71 -11.23
C ILE A 66 3.74 -15.96 -12.61
N VAL A 67 3.12 -14.96 -13.24
CA VAL A 67 2.62 -15.10 -14.62
C VAL A 67 3.75 -15.41 -15.59
N ILE A 68 4.86 -14.68 -15.50
CA ILE A 68 6.06 -14.93 -16.32
C ILE A 68 6.61 -16.34 -16.05
N GLY A 69 6.75 -16.73 -14.79
CA GLY A 69 7.27 -18.04 -14.40
C GLY A 69 6.38 -19.19 -14.88
N MET A 70 5.06 -19.05 -14.78
CA MET A 70 4.10 -20.05 -15.28
C MET A 70 4.15 -20.20 -16.80
N TYR A 71 4.31 -19.09 -17.53
CA TYR A 71 4.50 -19.13 -18.98
C TYR A 71 5.79 -19.87 -19.37
N VAL A 72 6.93 -19.52 -18.76
CA VAL A 72 8.21 -20.19 -19.02
C VAL A 72 8.17 -21.67 -18.65
N ALA A 73 7.54 -22.02 -17.51
CA ALA A 73 7.34 -23.41 -17.11
C ALA A 73 6.50 -24.18 -18.13
N GLY A 74 5.43 -23.56 -18.66
CA GLY A 74 4.60 -24.15 -19.73
C GLY A 74 5.38 -24.46 -21.00
N LEU A 75 6.40 -23.66 -21.35
CA LEU A 75 7.28 -23.91 -22.50
C LEU A 75 8.29 -25.04 -22.25
N ALA A 76 8.75 -25.20 -21.00
CA ALA A 76 9.80 -26.16 -20.65
C ALA A 76 9.27 -27.54 -20.23
N ILE A 77 7.98 -27.65 -19.90
CA ILE A 77 7.41 -28.88 -19.35
C ILE A 77 7.17 -29.94 -20.42
N PRO A 78 7.61 -31.19 -20.19
CA PRO A 78 7.31 -32.31 -21.08
C PRO A 78 5.81 -32.57 -21.21
N ALA A 79 5.35 -32.92 -22.42
CA ALA A 79 3.94 -33.16 -22.72
C ALA A 79 3.27 -34.22 -21.81
N TRP A 80 4.02 -35.21 -21.31
CA TRP A 80 3.50 -36.23 -20.39
C TRP A 80 3.18 -35.63 -19.01
N PHE A 81 4.00 -34.71 -18.52
CA PHE A 81 3.80 -34.02 -17.24
C PHE A 81 2.72 -32.93 -17.36
N GLY A 82 2.63 -32.28 -18.52
CA GLY A 82 1.58 -31.31 -18.83
C GLY A 82 0.16 -31.89 -18.79
N LYS A 83 0.01 -33.22 -18.96
CA LYS A 83 -1.27 -33.92 -18.83
C LYS A 83 -1.56 -34.42 -17.42
N SER A 84 -0.63 -34.27 -16.48
CA SER A 84 -0.80 -34.73 -15.11
C SER A 84 -1.92 -33.96 -14.40
N TRP A 85 -2.60 -34.62 -13.47
CA TRP A 85 -3.60 -33.99 -12.62
C TRP A 85 -3.03 -32.78 -11.87
N PHE A 86 -1.78 -32.88 -11.39
CA PHE A 86 -1.10 -31.81 -10.68
C PHE A 86 -0.93 -30.55 -11.54
N TRP A 87 -0.39 -30.70 -12.76
CA TRP A 87 -0.24 -29.57 -13.69
C TRP A 87 -1.59 -28.97 -14.07
N GLN A 88 -2.63 -29.81 -14.16
CA GLN A 88 -4.00 -29.38 -14.36
C GLN A 88 -4.65 -28.70 -13.13
N HIS A 89 -4.00 -28.60 -11.99
CA HIS A 89 -4.56 -27.90 -10.82
C HIS A 89 -3.56 -26.90 -10.21
N VAL A 90 -2.44 -26.67 -10.88
CA VAL A 90 -1.41 -25.73 -10.40
C VAL A 90 -1.95 -24.30 -10.32
N ASP A 91 -2.78 -23.87 -11.28
CA ASP A 91 -3.31 -22.51 -11.33
C ASP A 91 -4.12 -22.12 -10.09
N PRO A 92 -5.18 -22.86 -9.69
CA PRO A 92 -5.92 -22.53 -8.48
C PRO A 92 -5.06 -22.68 -7.22
N VAL A 93 -4.12 -23.63 -7.19
CA VAL A 93 -3.21 -23.80 -6.04
C VAL A 93 -2.30 -22.58 -5.88
N VAL A 94 -1.68 -22.12 -6.96
CA VAL A 94 -0.83 -20.91 -6.98
C VAL A 94 -1.65 -19.68 -6.60
N ALA A 95 -2.89 -19.56 -7.07
CA ALA A 95 -3.78 -18.46 -6.70
C ALA A 95 -4.10 -18.43 -5.19
N VAL A 96 -4.37 -19.59 -4.58
CA VAL A 96 -4.60 -19.68 -3.13
C VAL A 96 -3.35 -19.32 -2.34
N ILE A 97 -2.19 -19.89 -2.70
CA ILE A 97 -0.91 -19.63 -2.03
C ILE A 97 -0.56 -18.14 -2.10
N THR A 98 -0.64 -17.54 -3.28
CA THR A 98 -0.35 -16.11 -3.47
C THR A 98 -1.31 -15.22 -2.70
N THR A 99 -2.59 -15.58 -2.62
CA THR A 99 -3.58 -14.83 -1.84
C THR A 99 -3.23 -14.84 -0.34
N ILE A 100 -2.84 -16.00 0.20
CA ILE A 100 -2.40 -16.12 1.59
C ILE A 100 -1.16 -15.26 1.84
N LEU A 101 -0.16 -15.35 0.94
CA LEU A 101 1.05 -14.52 1.03
C LEU A 101 0.74 -13.02 1.00
N PHE A 102 -0.20 -12.59 0.14
CA PHE A 102 -0.64 -11.20 0.10
C PHE A 102 -1.30 -10.77 1.40
N PHE A 103 -2.16 -11.59 2.01
CA PHE A 103 -2.74 -11.26 3.31
C PHE A 103 -1.68 -11.11 4.40
N LEU A 104 -0.66 -11.96 4.42
CA LEU A 104 0.45 -11.87 5.37
C LEU A 104 1.26 -10.58 5.22
N LEU A 105 1.31 -9.99 4.02
CA LEU A 105 2.00 -8.72 3.77
C LEU A 105 1.11 -7.49 3.96
N ILE A 106 -0.14 -7.56 3.49
CA ILE A 106 -1.07 -6.42 3.48
C ILE A 106 -1.61 -6.13 4.88
N ILE A 107 -1.96 -7.17 5.67
CA ILE A 107 -2.53 -6.95 7.01
C ILE A 107 -1.59 -6.14 7.93
N PRO A 108 -0.30 -6.50 8.10
CA PRO A 108 0.60 -5.70 8.92
C PRO A 108 0.85 -4.31 8.33
N ALA A 109 1.03 -4.20 7.01
CA ALA A 109 1.18 -2.90 6.34
C ALA A 109 -0.02 -1.98 6.58
N PHE A 110 -1.23 -2.53 6.48
CA PHE A 110 -2.46 -1.79 6.72
C PHE A 110 -2.59 -1.35 8.18
N LYS A 111 -2.25 -2.24 9.14
CA LYS A 111 -2.23 -1.88 10.57
C LYS A 111 -1.29 -0.73 10.86
N GLU A 112 -0.12 -0.69 10.21
CA GLU A 112 0.81 0.43 10.35
C GLU A 112 0.27 1.71 9.71
N MET A 113 -0.50 1.59 8.62
CA MET A 113 -1.11 2.73 7.94
C MET A 113 -2.37 3.28 8.62
N MET A 114 -3.05 2.49 9.46
CA MET A 114 -4.30 2.88 10.12
C MET A 114 -4.24 4.24 10.82
N PRO A 115 -3.22 4.56 11.65
CA PRO A 115 -3.19 5.84 12.37
C PRO A 115 -3.14 7.06 11.45
N TYR A 116 -2.58 6.91 10.24
CA TYR A 116 -2.53 8.00 9.27
C TYR A 116 -3.85 8.13 8.51
N ILE A 117 -4.50 7.00 8.17
CA ILE A 117 -5.79 6.98 7.47
C ILE A 117 -6.91 7.54 8.35
N PHE A 118 -6.90 7.22 9.63
CA PHE A 118 -7.91 7.66 10.59
C PHE A 118 -7.54 8.96 11.31
N ALA A 119 -6.43 9.60 10.93
CA ALA A 119 -5.94 10.84 11.54
C ALA A 119 -5.84 10.73 13.07
N ASP A 120 -5.34 9.60 13.57
CA ASP A 120 -5.21 9.33 14.99
C ASP A 120 -4.28 10.34 15.67
N THR A 121 -4.70 10.82 16.83
CA THR A 121 -3.84 11.64 17.70
C THR A 121 -2.57 10.86 18.09
N PRO A 122 -1.39 11.49 18.04
CA PRO A 122 -0.16 10.87 18.54
C PRO A 122 -0.32 10.46 20.01
N ALA A 123 0.07 9.22 20.36
CA ALA A 123 -0.17 8.68 21.70
C ALA A 123 0.50 9.47 22.84
N LYS A 124 1.52 10.28 22.53
CA LYS A 124 2.21 11.15 23.49
C LYS A 124 1.63 12.56 23.57
N PHE A 125 0.77 12.96 22.62
CA PHE A 125 0.19 14.29 22.58
C PHE A 125 -1.17 14.28 23.28
N HIS A 126 -1.23 14.89 24.45
CA HIS A 126 -2.43 14.97 25.26
C HIS A 126 -3.09 16.32 25.00
N VAL A 127 -4.15 16.31 24.18
CA VAL A 127 -4.86 17.53 23.75
C VAL A 127 -5.32 18.35 24.95
N GLU A 128 -5.93 17.71 25.95
CA GLU A 128 -6.46 18.38 27.14
C GLU A 128 -5.36 19.03 27.97
N SER A 129 -4.25 18.30 28.22
CA SER A 129 -3.12 18.84 28.97
C SER A 129 -2.49 20.04 28.26
N PHE A 130 -2.33 19.98 26.94
CA PHE A 130 -1.77 21.08 26.17
C PHE A 130 -2.73 22.28 26.10
N GLN A 131 -4.04 22.03 26.05
CA GLN A 131 -5.05 23.09 26.15
C GLN A 131 -5.00 23.78 27.51
N SER A 132 -4.90 23.02 28.61
CA SER A 132 -4.71 23.58 29.96
C SER A 132 -3.43 24.39 30.07
N GLU A 133 -2.31 23.90 29.53
CA GLU A 133 -1.03 24.61 29.52
C GLU A 133 -1.12 25.97 28.81
N ILE A 134 -1.82 26.04 27.67
CA ILE A 134 -2.05 27.30 26.96
C ILE A 134 -2.86 28.27 27.83
N SER A 135 -3.94 27.80 28.45
CA SER A 135 -4.81 28.64 29.28
C SER A 135 -4.13 29.12 30.57
N GLU A 136 -3.25 28.32 31.15
CA GLU A 136 -2.46 28.71 32.33
C GLU A 136 -1.34 29.70 31.97
N THR A 137 -0.69 29.51 30.82
CA THR A 137 0.44 30.35 30.38
C THR A 137 -0.02 31.69 29.81
N PHE A 138 -1.15 31.70 29.11
CA PHE A 138 -1.68 32.87 28.40
C PHE A 138 -3.13 33.16 28.82
N PRO A 139 -3.36 33.89 29.92
CA PRO A 139 -4.70 34.08 30.49
C PRO A 139 -5.66 34.87 29.57
N ASP A 140 -5.13 35.68 28.65
CA ASP A 140 -5.93 36.43 27.66
C ASP A 140 -6.25 35.63 26.38
N VAL A 141 -5.90 34.33 26.37
CA VAL A 141 -6.01 33.44 25.22
C VAL A 141 -6.91 32.26 25.54
N THR A 142 -7.96 32.10 24.74
CA THR A 142 -8.85 30.94 24.82
C THR A 142 -8.48 29.95 23.72
N CYS A 143 -7.98 28.78 24.11
CA CYS A 143 -7.86 27.65 23.19
C CYS A 143 -9.21 26.94 23.08
N THR A 144 -9.83 26.99 21.90
CA THR A 144 -11.19 26.45 21.67
C THR A 144 -11.17 25.01 21.19
N HIS A 145 -10.17 24.65 20.39
CA HIS A 145 -10.10 23.34 19.76
C HIS A 145 -8.69 23.04 19.26
N ILE A 146 -8.28 21.77 19.35
CA ILE A 146 -6.99 21.29 18.83
C ILE A 146 -7.23 20.01 18.04
N HIS A 147 -6.77 19.98 16.79
CA HIS A 147 -6.68 18.78 15.98
C HIS A 147 -5.22 18.40 15.82
N ALA A 148 -4.80 17.26 16.37
CA ALA A 148 -3.47 16.72 16.15
C ALA A 148 -3.56 15.37 15.43
N TYR A 149 -2.82 15.21 14.35
CA TYR A 149 -2.79 13.97 13.57
C TYR A 149 -1.39 13.65 13.09
N ARG A 150 -1.14 12.37 12.82
CA ARG A 150 0.16 11.89 12.34
C ARG A 150 0.33 12.16 10.85
N LEU A 151 1.55 12.53 10.46
CA LEU A 151 1.93 12.75 9.07
C LEU A 151 2.66 11.52 8.51
N TRP A 152 2.26 11.10 7.32
CA TRP A 152 2.95 10.05 6.56
C TRP A 152 3.72 10.67 5.38
N PRO A 153 4.94 10.19 5.05
CA PRO A 153 5.74 9.18 5.74
C PRO A 153 6.55 9.77 6.92
N GLY A 154 6.72 8.99 8.00
CA GLY A 154 7.64 9.30 9.10
C GLY A 154 6.97 9.29 10.48
N ASN A 155 7.69 9.81 11.48
CA ASN A 155 7.24 9.94 12.87
C ASN A 155 6.92 11.39 13.22
N LEU A 156 6.35 12.12 12.27
CA LEU A 156 5.94 13.51 12.46
C LEU A 156 4.44 13.58 12.75
N PHE A 157 4.04 14.66 13.40
CA PHE A 157 2.63 14.99 13.57
C PHE A 157 2.44 16.48 13.34
N GLU A 158 1.24 16.84 12.94
CA GLU A 158 0.81 18.22 12.78
C GLU A 158 -0.29 18.49 13.80
N ALA A 159 -0.30 19.69 14.36
CA ALA A 159 -1.36 20.16 15.25
C ALA A 159 -1.93 21.47 14.72
N LEU A 160 -3.23 21.49 14.44
CA LEU A 160 -3.98 22.71 14.17
C LEU A 160 -4.67 23.14 15.46
N ILE A 161 -4.39 24.38 15.87
CA ILE A 161 -4.84 24.95 17.14
C ILE A 161 -5.69 26.17 16.84
N HIS A 162 -6.92 26.20 17.36
CA HIS A 162 -7.81 27.35 17.24
C HIS A 162 -7.74 28.19 18.51
N LEU A 163 -7.05 29.33 18.41
CA LEU A 163 -6.88 30.30 19.49
C LEU A 163 -7.73 31.54 19.24
N SER A 164 -8.39 31.99 20.31
CA SER A 164 -9.11 33.26 20.35
C SER A 164 -8.43 34.19 21.36
N PHE A 165 -8.18 35.43 20.97
CA PHE A 165 -7.54 36.44 21.81
C PHE A 165 -8.54 37.56 22.08
N LEU A 166 -8.63 38.02 23.33
CA LEU A 166 -9.43 39.19 23.66
C LEU A 166 -8.55 40.43 23.56
N VAL A 167 -8.92 41.35 22.68
CA VAL A 167 -8.16 42.59 22.45
C VAL A 167 -8.90 43.77 23.03
N ASP A 168 -8.26 44.47 23.96
CA ASP A 168 -8.74 45.76 24.48
C ASP A 168 -8.33 46.91 23.56
N LYS A 169 -9.28 47.36 22.75
CA LYS A 169 -9.10 48.47 21.80
C LYS A 169 -9.10 49.86 22.46
N SER A 170 -9.35 49.94 23.77
CA SER A 170 -9.36 51.23 24.50
C SER A 170 -7.96 51.72 24.91
N LYS A 171 -6.93 50.85 24.82
CA LYS A 171 -5.55 51.21 25.12
C LYS A 171 -4.91 52.00 23.97
N SER A 172 -4.24 53.10 24.31
CA SER A 172 -3.63 54.04 23.34
C SER A 172 -2.51 53.44 22.48
N SER A 173 -1.95 52.29 22.88
CA SER A 173 -0.91 51.57 22.14
C SER A 173 -1.45 50.64 21.04
N TRP A 174 -2.77 50.60 20.82
CA TRP A 174 -3.42 49.72 19.83
C TRP A 174 -3.49 50.34 18.43
N SER A 175 -3.45 51.68 18.32
CA SER A 175 -3.46 52.43 17.06
C SER A 175 -2.06 52.77 16.56
#